data_AF-A0A662C2T9-F1
#
_entry.id   AF-A0A662C2T9-F1
#
_cell.length_a   1.000
_cell.length_b   1.000
_cell.length_c   1.000
_cell.angle_alpha   90.00
_cell.angle_beta   90.00
_cell.angle_gamma   90.00
#
_symmetry.space_group_name_H-M   'P 1'
#
loop_
_entity.id
_entity.type
_entity.pdbx_description
1 polymer ?
#
loop_
_entity_poly.entity_id
_entity_poly.type
_entity_poly.pdbx_seq_one_letter_code
_entity_poly.pdbx_strand_id
1 'polypeptide(L)'
;MEEFESKNIVELLKRKDSATFQKIYNDNLKAFISFAKGYHIEEYDSYDIYHDSIMVLQENAINGKINDLKSSISTYLFAIGKYKIFHAFREKAKVNITNDIEIIEKNFDFDVDFDDEKLTNQQTLLKNGFKKLGKRCKDVLELHYSGHDLDEITDILKYSDKNVLKSQKSRCMKQLKKIIFNYE
;
A
#
# COMPACT_ATOMS: atom_id res chain seq x y z
N MET A 1 2.66 22.58 -22.90
CA MET A 1 2.91 21.69 -24.06
C MET A 1 2.75 20.23 -23.66
N GLU A 2 3.28 19.80 -22.50
CA GLU A 2 3.13 18.43 -21.97
C GLU A 2 1.68 17.95 -21.73
N GLU A 3 0.76 18.85 -21.39
CA GLU A 3 -0.64 18.50 -21.07
C GLU A 3 -1.44 18.04 -22.30
N PHE A 4 -1.12 18.55 -23.49
CA PHE A 4 -1.78 18.20 -24.74
C PHE A 4 -1.29 16.85 -25.30
N GLU A 5 -0.01 16.56 -25.09
CA GLU A 5 0.61 15.28 -25.47
C GLU A 5 0.09 14.14 -24.59
N SER A 6 -0.06 14.38 -23.28
CA SER A 6 -0.61 13.40 -22.33
C SER A 6 -2.08 13.05 -22.62
N LYS A 7 -2.92 14.05 -22.94
CA LYS A 7 -4.32 13.80 -23.34
C LYS A 7 -4.43 12.95 -24.61
N ASN A 8 -3.53 13.16 -25.58
CA ASN A 8 -3.50 12.37 -26.81
C ASN A 8 -3.13 10.90 -26.53
N ILE A 9 -2.13 10.67 -25.67
CA ILE A 9 -1.69 9.33 -25.28
C ILE A 9 -2.79 8.55 -24.54
N VAL A 10 -3.52 9.19 -23.61
CA VAL A 10 -4.63 8.54 -22.90
C VAL A 10 -5.73 8.08 -23.87
N GLU A 11 -6.07 8.90 -24.86
CA GLU A 11 -7.05 8.52 -25.88
C GLU A 11 -6.56 7.35 -26.76
N LEU A 12 -5.27 7.30 -27.09
CA LEU A 12 -4.68 6.19 -27.83
C LEU A 12 -4.68 4.89 -27.00
N LEU A 13 -4.38 4.99 -25.70
CA LEU A 13 -4.47 3.85 -24.78
C LEU A 13 -5.89 3.30 -24.66
N LYS A 14 -6.92 4.16 -24.58
CA LYS A 14 -8.34 3.75 -24.59
C LYS A 14 -8.70 2.94 -25.83
N ARG A 15 -8.17 3.33 -26.98
CA ARG A 15 -8.42 2.67 -28.27
C ARG A 15 -7.59 1.40 -28.47
N LYS A 16 -6.81 0.98 -27.46
CA LYS A 16 -5.89 -0.15 -27.54
C LYS A 16 -4.91 -0.04 -28.71
N ASP A 17 -4.43 1.18 -28.98
CA ASP A 17 -3.43 1.40 -30.02
C ASP A 17 -2.12 0.66 -29.67
N SER A 18 -1.78 -0.33 -30.49
CA SER A 18 -0.66 -1.24 -30.25
C SER A 18 0.70 -0.51 -30.29
N ALA A 19 0.85 0.45 -31.21
CA ALA A 19 2.09 1.21 -31.36
C ALA A 19 2.37 2.07 -30.12
N THR A 20 1.35 2.76 -29.60
CA THR A 20 1.44 3.57 -28.38
C THR A 20 1.73 2.70 -27.16
N PHE A 21 1.02 1.59 -27.03
CA PHE A 21 1.24 0.64 -25.93
C PHE A 21 2.69 0.11 -25.95
N GLN A 22 3.16 -0.35 -27.12
CA GLN A 22 4.51 -0.90 -27.28
C GLN A 22 5.60 0.17 -27.06
N LYS A 23 5.35 1.41 -27.47
CA LYS A 23 6.25 2.53 -27.19
C LYS A 23 6.38 2.77 -25.69
N ILE A 24 5.25 2.93 -24.98
CA ILE A 24 5.25 3.13 -23.52
C ILE A 24 5.95 1.94 -22.83
N TYR A 25 5.68 0.72 -23.27
CA TYR A 25 6.31 -0.49 -22.76
C TYR A 25 7.83 -0.44 -22.89
N ASN A 26 8.36 -0.16 -24.08
CA ASN A 26 9.79 -0.17 -24.33
C ASN A 26 10.52 1.00 -23.63
N ASP A 27 9.93 2.20 -23.69
CA ASP A 27 10.54 3.43 -23.16
C ASP A 27 10.70 3.38 -21.63
N ASN A 28 9.81 2.66 -20.93
CA ASN A 28 9.80 2.61 -19.47
C ASN A 28 10.42 1.33 -18.88
N LEU A 29 10.57 0.25 -19.66
CA LEU A 29 10.98 -1.07 -19.14
C LEU A 29 12.30 -1.00 -18.38
N LYS A 30 13.37 -0.52 -19.00
CA LYS A 30 14.71 -0.50 -18.40
C LYS A 30 14.74 0.32 -17.09
N ALA A 31 14.08 1.48 -17.10
CA ALA A 31 14.00 2.35 -15.93
C ALA A 31 13.17 1.70 -14.81
N PHE A 32 12.08 1.01 -15.17
CA PHE A 32 11.25 0.31 -14.20
C PHE A 32 11.96 -0.86 -13.54
N ILE A 33 12.67 -1.70 -14.30
CA ILE A 33 13.46 -2.80 -13.73
C ILE A 33 14.52 -2.27 -12.78
N SER A 34 15.20 -1.17 -13.13
CA SER A 34 16.14 -0.51 -12.22
C SER A 34 15.46 0.03 -10.95
N PHE A 35 14.25 0.57 -11.07
CA PHE A 35 13.45 1.03 -9.94
C PHE A 35 13.05 -0.13 -9.01
N ALA A 36 12.57 -1.25 -9.57
CA ALA A 36 12.19 -2.44 -8.81
C ALA A 36 13.38 -3.09 -8.08
N LYS A 37 14.57 -3.11 -8.70
CA LYS A 37 15.82 -3.57 -8.06
C LYS A 37 16.15 -2.77 -6.80
N GLY A 38 15.80 -1.49 -6.74
CA GLY A 38 15.95 -0.65 -5.54
C GLY A 38 15.12 -1.12 -4.33
N TYR A 39 14.11 -1.95 -4.56
CA TYR A 39 13.30 -2.60 -3.51
C TYR A 39 13.72 -4.05 -3.26
N HIS A 40 14.87 -4.49 -3.77
CA HIS A 40 15.35 -5.88 -3.67
C HIS A 40 14.39 -6.91 -4.26
N ILE A 41 13.67 -6.54 -5.33
CA ILE A 41 12.86 -7.48 -6.11
C ILE A 41 13.76 -8.22 -7.11
N GLU A 42 13.58 -9.53 -7.19
CA GLU A 42 14.27 -10.37 -8.17
C GLU A 42 13.94 -9.94 -9.60
N GLU A 43 14.86 -10.22 -10.52
CA GLU A 43 14.72 -9.71 -11.89
C GLU A 43 13.48 -10.27 -12.61
N TYR A 44 13.20 -11.57 -12.46
CA TYR A 44 12.01 -12.21 -13.02
C TYR A 44 10.71 -11.58 -12.48
N ASP A 45 10.61 -11.47 -11.15
CA ASP A 45 9.47 -10.82 -10.48
C ASP A 45 9.29 -9.36 -10.91
N SER A 46 10.38 -8.67 -11.24
CA SER A 46 10.34 -7.29 -11.73
C SER A 46 9.68 -7.17 -13.10
N TYR A 47 9.92 -8.13 -14.01
CA TYR A 47 9.25 -8.18 -15.31
C TYR A 47 7.75 -8.47 -15.14
N ASP A 48 7.39 -9.44 -14.30
CA ASP A 48 6.00 -9.79 -14.06
C ASP A 48 5.22 -8.60 -13.50
N ILE A 49 5.77 -7.92 -12.48
CA ILE A 49 5.18 -6.70 -11.93
C ILE A 49 5.05 -5.61 -13.00
N TYR A 50 6.03 -5.47 -13.89
CA TYR A 50 5.99 -4.46 -14.94
C TYR A 50 4.89 -4.75 -15.98
N HIS A 51 4.81 -5.99 -16.46
CA HIS A 51 3.77 -6.45 -17.39
C HIS A 51 2.37 -6.21 -16.82
N ASP A 52 2.18 -6.58 -15.57
CA ASP A 52 0.95 -6.33 -14.83
C ASP A 52 0.65 -4.83 -14.71
N SER A 53 1.66 -4.00 -14.43
CA SER A 53 1.48 -2.57 -14.22
C SER A 53 1.04 -1.85 -15.49
N ILE A 54 1.60 -2.23 -16.65
CA ILE A 54 1.21 -1.62 -17.92
C ILE A 54 -0.17 -2.09 -18.39
N MET A 55 -0.57 -3.32 -18.07
CA MET A 55 -1.93 -3.80 -18.33
C MET A 55 -2.94 -2.99 -17.52
N VAL A 56 -2.67 -2.79 -16.23
CA VAL A 56 -3.49 -1.94 -15.35
C VAL A 56 -3.53 -0.50 -15.86
N LEU A 57 -2.41 0.06 -16.33
CA LEU A 57 -2.39 1.39 -16.95
C LEU A 57 -3.39 1.49 -18.13
N GLN A 58 -3.38 0.51 -19.04
CA GLN A 58 -4.30 0.49 -20.18
C GLN A 58 -5.76 0.32 -19.74
N GLU A 59 -6.02 -0.54 -18.76
CA GLU A 59 -7.36 -0.72 -18.19
C GLU A 59 -7.87 0.57 -17.55
N ASN A 60 -7.03 1.28 -16.79
CA ASN A 60 -7.37 2.57 -16.19
C ASN A 60 -7.67 3.64 -17.23
N ALA A 61 -6.96 3.62 -18.37
CA ALA A 61 -7.27 4.48 -19.51
C ALA A 61 -8.68 4.17 -20.05
N ILE A 62 -8.96 2.90 -20.35
CA ILE A 62 -10.25 2.42 -20.89
C ILE A 62 -11.40 2.79 -19.95
N ASN A 63 -11.21 2.61 -18.64
CA ASN A 63 -12.20 2.91 -17.61
C ASN A 63 -12.29 4.41 -17.28
N GLY A 64 -11.50 5.26 -17.94
CA GLY A 64 -11.52 6.71 -17.77
C GLY A 64 -10.91 7.23 -16.46
N LYS A 65 -10.27 6.37 -15.65
CA LYS A 65 -9.65 6.74 -14.36
C LYS A 65 -8.51 7.75 -14.50
N ILE A 66 -7.92 7.87 -15.69
CA ILE A 66 -6.80 8.78 -15.99
C ILE A 66 -7.13 9.85 -17.04
N ASN A 67 -8.42 10.17 -17.26
CA ASN A 67 -8.82 11.19 -18.24
C ASN A 67 -8.22 12.57 -17.94
N ASP A 68 -8.15 12.93 -16.65
CA ASP A 68 -7.63 14.20 -16.16
C ASP A 68 -6.28 14.00 -15.44
N LEU A 69 -5.46 13.08 -15.94
CA LEU A 69 -4.16 12.78 -15.37
C LEU A 69 -3.27 14.04 -15.35
N LYS A 70 -2.90 14.47 -14.14
CA LYS A 70 -2.03 15.65 -13.92
C LYS A 70 -0.53 15.32 -13.96
N SER A 71 -0.19 14.04 -13.86
CA SER A 71 1.19 13.54 -13.92
C SER A 71 1.49 12.94 -15.30
N SER A 72 2.76 12.65 -15.56
CA SER A 72 3.13 11.91 -16.77
C SER A 72 2.63 10.47 -16.70
N ILE A 73 2.40 9.86 -17.87
CA ILE A 73 2.04 8.44 -17.99
C ILE A 73 3.09 7.54 -17.32
N SER A 74 4.37 7.86 -17.49
CA SER A 74 5.48 7.17 -16.83
C SER A 74 5.37 7.24 -15.30
N THR A 75 5.10 8.42 -14.74
CA THR A 75 4.93 8.58 -13.28
C THR A 75 3.79 7.72 -12.76
N TYR A 76 2.65 7.70 -13.46
CA TYR A 76 1.50 6.90 -13.08
C TYR A 76 1.79 5.39 -13.19
N LEU A 77 2.47 4.95 -14.25
CA LEU A 77 2.91 3.57 -14.44
C LEU A 77 3.81 3.09 -13.28
N PHE A 78 4.78 3.92 -12.88
CA PHE A 78 5.66 3.60 -11.76
C PHE A 78 4.91 3.57 -10.43
N ALA A 79 3.89 4.41 -10.25
CA ALA A 79 3.03 4.38 -9.07
C ALA A 79 2.25 3.06 -8.96
N ILE A 80 1.68 2.57 -10.06
CA ILE A 80 1.02 1.24 -10.12
C ILE A 80 2.01 0.15 -9.71
N GLY A 81 3.21 0.16 -10.30
CA GLY A 81 4.23 -0.84 -9.99
C GLY A 81 4.71 -0.81 -8.54
N LYS A 82 4.92 0.39 -8.00
CA LYS A 82 5.25 0.60 -6.58
C LYS A 82 4.17 0.01 -5.67
N TYR A 83 2.90 0.24 -5.99
CA TYR A 83 1.78 -0.34 -5.25
C TYR A 83 1.80 -1.87 -5.29
N LYS A 84 2.02 -2.47 -6.47
CA LYS A 84 2.13 -3.93 -6.65
C LYS A 84 3.29 -4.53 -5.85
N ILE A 85 4.46 -3.90 -5.84
CA ILE A 85 5.61 -4.31 -5.03
C ILE A 85 5.22 -4.37 -3.54
N PHE A 86 4.62 -3.30 -3.02
CA PHE A 86 4.21 -3.27 -1.62
C PHE A 86 3.08 -4.23 -1.29
N HIS A 87 2.14 -4.43 -2.22
CA HIS A 87 1.12 -5.44 -2.06
C HIS A 87 1.74 -6.83 -1.91
N ALA A 88 2.71 -7.19 -2.76
CA ALA A 88 3.45 -8.45 -2.66
C ALA A 88 4.18 -8.59 -1.31
N PHE A 89 4.79 -7.52 -0.80
CA PHE A 89 5.39 -7.54 0.55
C PHE A 89 4.37 -7.76 1.66
N ARG A 90 3.20 -7.11 1.60
CA ARG A 90 2.13 -7.31 2.58
C ARG A 90 1.61 -8.74 2.55
N GLU A 91 1.41 -9.32 1.37
CA GLU A 91 0.95 -10.71 1.24
C GLU A 91 2.00 -11.69 1.77
N LYS A 92 3.30 -11.51 1.43
CA LYS A 92 4.40 -12.30 2.01
C LYS A 92 4.45 -12.16 3.54
N ALA A 93 4.26 -10.95 4.07
CA ALA A 93 4.24 -10.70 5.51
C ALA A 93 3.04 -11.36 6.20
N LYS A 94 1.86 -11.42 5.56
CA LYS A 94 0.68 -12.13 6.08
C LYS A 94 0.90 -13.65 6.15
N VAL A 95 1.64 -14.21 5.20
CA VAL A 95 2.04 -15.63 5.20
C VAL A 95 3.10 -15.90 6.27
N ASN A 96 3.95 -14.92 6.58
CA ASN A 96 5.02 -15.01 7.57
C ASN A 96 4.62 -14.57 9.00
N ILE A 97 3.32 -14.50 9.35
CA ILE A 97 2.85 -14.25 10.74
C ILE A 97 3.11 -15.47 11.65
N THR A 98 4.26 -16.14 11.48
CA THR A 98 4.81 -17.10 12.44
C THR A 98 6.16 -16.65 13.00
N ASN A 99 6.94 -15.77 12.36
CA ASN A 99 8.20 -15.29 12.93
C ASN A 99 8.53 -13.83 12.52
N ASP A 100 8.75 -13.00 13.53
CA ASP A 100 9.51 -11.74 13.58
C ASP A 100 9.28 -10.68 12.47
N ILE A 101 8.55 -9.62 12.86
CA ILE A 101 8.39 -8.40 12.05
C ILE A 101 9.46 -7.40 12.45
N GLU A 102 10.48 -7.27 11.61
CA GLU A 102 11.31 -6.09 11.47
C GLU A 102 11.31 -5.65 9.99
N ILE A 103 11.13 -4.34 9.77
CA ILE A 103 11.32 -3.60 8.50
C ILE A 103 10.10 -3.75 7.54
N ILE A 104 9.36 -2.72 7.15
CA ILE A 104 9.75 -1.47 6.48
C ILE A 104 8.77 -0.34 6.91
N GLU A 105 9.23 0.56 7.77
CA GLU A 105 8.67 1.90 7.92
C GLU A 105 9.60 2.86 7.17
N LYS A 106 9.16 3.36 6.01
CA LYS A 106 9.54 4.70 5.51
C LYS A 106 8.67 5.09 4.31
N ASN A 107 7.95 6.21 4.51
CA ASN A 107 7.29 7.03 3.49
C ASN A 107 6.08 6.39 2.79
N PHE A 108 4.98 6.27 3.53
CA PHE A 108 3.64 6.11 2.95
C PHE A 108 2.97 7.47 2.82
N ASP A 109 3.27 8.15 1.73
CA ASP A 109 2.44 9.24 1.22
C ASP A 109 2.32 9.01 -0.28
N PHE A 110 1.36 8.17 -0.67
CA PHE A 110 0.92 8.01 -2.06
C PHE A 110 -0.49 7.43 -2.02
N ASP A 111 -1.45 8.36 -1.90
CA ASP A 111 -2.88 8.12 -2.00
C ASP A 111 -3.23 7.91 -3.48
N VAL A 112 -2.97 6.70 -3.99
CA VAL A 112 -3.51 6.28 -5.28
C VAL A 112 -4.45 5.13 -4.98
N ASP A 113 -5.72 5.52 -4.92
CA ASP A 113 -6.85 4.66 -4.65
C ASP A 113 -7.04 3.69 -5.81
N PHE A 114 -6.41 2.53 -5.69
CA PHE A 114 -6.61 1.38 -6.57
C PHE A 114 -7.36 0.29 -5.79
N ASP A 115 -8.64 0.21 -6.14
CA ASP A 115 -9.66 -0.79 -5.82
C ASP A 115 -10.59 -0.47 -4.64
N ASP A 116 -11.85 -0.21 -5.02
CA ASP A 116 -13.11 -0.32 -4.28
C ASP A 116 -13.18 0.32 -2.87
N GLU A 117 -14.03 1.35 -2.73
CA GLU A 117 -14.53 1.94 -1.47
C GLU A 117 -15.18 0.94 -0.48
N LYS A 118 -15.15 -0.37 -0.75
CA LYS A 118 -15.64 -1.40 0.16
C LYS A 118 -14.49 -1.91 1.01
N LEU A 119 -14.56 -1.62 2.31
CA LEU A 119 -13.73 -2.28 3.31
C LEU A 119 -13.72 -3.79 3.06
N THR A 120 -12.54 -4.35 2.83
CA THR A 120 -12.32 -5.79 2.77
C THR A 120 -12.92 -6.48 4.01
N ASN A 121 -13.23 -7.78 3.91
CA ASN A 121 -13.73 -8.55 5.07
C ASN A 121 -12.79 -8.41 6.29
N GLN A 122 -11.47 -8.39 6.06
CA GLN A 122 -10.47 -8.19 7.11
C GLN A 122 -10.56 -6.79 7.74
N GLN A 123 -10.68 -5.74 6.94
CA GLN A 123 -10.84 -4.36 7.44
C GLN A 123 -12.15 -4.19 8.21
N THR A 124 -13.24 -4.84 7.77
CA THR A 124 -14.53 -4.83 8.46
C THR A 124 -14.43 -5.54 9.81
N LEU A 125 -13.79 -6.71 9.86
CA LEU A 125 -13.53 -7.44 11.10
C LEU A 125 -12.65 -6.64 12.06
N LEU A 126 -11.59 -6.02 11.56
CA LEU A 126 -10.71 -5.15 12.34
C LEU A 126 -11.48 -3.97 12.94
N LYS A 127 -12.28 -3.25 12.12
CA LYS A 127 -13.10 -2.12 12.56
C LYS A 127 -14.08 -2.51 13.66
N ASN A 128 -14.75 -3.66 13.50
CA ASN A 128 -15.71 -4.16 14.49
C ASN A 128 -15.01 -4.67 15.76
N GLY A 129 -13.87 -5.35 15.62
CA GLY A 129 -13.07 -5.83 16.74
C GLY A 129 -12.49 -4.68 17.57
N PHE A 130 -12.00 -3.63 16.89
CA PHE A 130 -11.48 -2.44 17.53
C PHE A 130 -12.54 -1.73 18.37
N LYS A 131 -13.78 -1.63 17.87
CA LYS A 131 -14.92 -1.07 18.62
C LYS A 131 -15.22 -1.81 19.92
N LYS A 132 -14.93 -3.11 20.01
CA LYS A 132 -15.15 -3.94 21.20
C LYS A 132 -14.03 -3.83 22.24
N LEU A 133 -12.90 -3.19 21.92
CA LEU A 133 -11.83 -2.94 22.90
C LEU A 133 -12.27 -1.94 23.98
N GLY A 134 -11.72 -2.12 25.18
CA GLY A 134 -11.82 -1.12 26.24
C GLY A 134 -11.08 0.17 25.86
N LYS A 135 -11.53 1.31 26.41
CA LYS A 135 -11.01 2.66 26.10
C LYS A 135 -9.49 2.73 26.14
N ARG A 136 -8.87 2.24 27.23
CA ARG A 136 -7.42 2.22 27.40
C ARG A 136 -6.67 1.49 26.26
N CYS A 137 -7.23 0.42 25.72
CA CYS A 137 -6.61 -0.30 24.60
C CYS A 137 -6.85 0.38 23.25
N LYS A 138 -7.99 1.06 23.07
CA LYS A 138 -8.22 1.89 21.88
C LYS A 138 -7.20 3.02 21.84
N ASP A 139 -7.09 3.80 22.92
CA ASP A 139 -6.21 4.97 22.99
C ASP A 139 -4.74 4.59 22.73
N VAL A 140 -4.26 3.47 23.31
CA VAL A 140 -2.89 2.96 23.08
C VAL A 140 -2.65 2.60 21.62
N LEU A 141 -3.60 1.89 20.98
CA LEU A 141 -3.42 1.43 19.61
C LEU A 141 -3.62 2.56 18.60
N GLU A 142 -4.58 3.45 18.83
CA GLU A 142 -4.84 4.62 17.98
C GLU A 142 -3.60 5.51 17.89
N LEU A 143 -3.06 5.96 19.04
CA LEU A 143 -1.86 6.80 19.02
C LEU A 143 -0.65 6.09 18.38
N HIS A 144 -0.48 4.79 18.66
CA HIS A 144 0.61 4.03 18.07
C HIS A 144 0.51 3.93 16.54
N TYR A 145 -0.68 3.69 16.00
CA TYR A 145 -0.88 3.58 14.55
C TYR A 145 -1.06 4.93 13.85
N SER A 146 -1.27 6.01 14.59
CA SER A 146 -1.24 7.40 14.09
C SER A 146 0.17 7.97 13.94
N GLY A 147 1.21 7.20 14.25
CA GLY A 147 2.61 7.59 14.04
C GLY A 147 3.28 8.24 15.26
N HIS A 148 2.65 8.24 16.43
CA HIS A 148 3.31 8.70 17.66
C HIS A 148 4.38 7.71 18.10
N ASP A 149 5.49 8.25 18.59
CA ASP A 149 6.53 7.41 19.18
C ASP A 149 6.11 6.93 20.58
N LEU A 150 6.84 5.92 21.08
CA LEU A 150 6.50 5.31 22.37
C LEU A 150 6.71 6.24 23.57
N ASP A 151 7.57 7.25 23.45
CA ASP A 151 7.83 8.22 24.51
C ASP A 151 6.66 9.23 24.56
N GLU A 152 6.22 9.75 23.41
CA GLU A 152 5.03 10.59 23.27
C GLU A 152 3.77 9.89 23.81
N ILE A 153 3.55 8.62 23.47
CA ILE A 153 2.38 7.87 23.92
C ILE A 153 2.43 7.64 25.45
N THR A 154 3.64 7.44 26.00
CA THR A 154 3.84 7.27 27.44
C THR A 154 3.39 8.53 28.18
N ASP A 155 3.77 9.70 27.67
CA ASP A 155 3.41 11.00 28.26
C ASP A 155 1.92 11.31 28.07
N ILE A 156 1.38 11.13 26.87
CA ILE A 156 -0.04 11.41 26.56
C ILE A 156 -0.97 10.54 27.43
N LEU A 157 -0.67 9.25 27.55
CA LEU A 157 -1.50 8.31 28.29
C LEU A 157 -1.07 8.13 29.76
N LYS A 158 -0.05 8.89 30.20
CA LYS A 158 0.46 8.91 31.58
C LYS A 158 0.85 7.52 32.11
N TYR A 159 1.58 6.75 31.29
CA TYR A 159 2.20 5.52 31.76
C TYR A 159 3.43 5.82 32.61
N SER A 160 3.74 4.94 33.57
CA SER A 160 4.91 5.10 34.44
C SER A 160 6.22 5.04 33.67
N ASP A 161 6.28 4.19 32.64
CA ASP A 161 7.44 4.02 31.79
C ASP A 161 7.07 3.31 30.47
N LYS A 162 8.00 3.39 29.53
CA LYS A 162 7.92 2.81 28.19
C LYS A 162 7.76 1.29 28.18
N ASN A 163 8.28 0.57 29.18
CA ASN A 163 8.17 -0.89 29.23
C ASN A 163 6.75 -1.31 29.62
N VAL A 164 6.11 -0.57 30.52
CA VAL A 164 4.69 -0.77 30.86
C VAL A 164 3.83 -0.48 29.64
N LEU A 165 4.09 0.59 28.89
CA LEU A 165 3.38 0.87 27.64
C LEU A 165 3.57 -0.26 26.61
N LYS A 166 4.79 -0.74 26.39
CA LYS A 166 5.07 -1.86 25.48
C LYS A 166 4.29 -3.13 25.87
N SER A 167 4.29 -3.46 27.17
CA SER A 167 3.54 -4.60 27.71
C SER A 167 2.04 -4.42 27.50
N GLN A 168 1.51 -3.22 27.76
CA GLN A 168 0.11 -2.89 27.57
C GLN A 168 -0.31 -2.96 26.10
N LYS A 169 0.49 -2.39 25.19
CA LYS A 169 0.28 -2.49 23.74
C LYS A 169 0.21 -3.94 23.29
N SER A 170 1.14 -4.78 23.75
CA SER A 170 1.14 -6.22 23.44
C SER A 170 -0.14 -6.91 23.91
N ARG A 171 -0.59 -6.63 25.13
CA ARG A 171 -1.87 -7.16 25.66
C ARG A 171 -3.07 -6.69 24.85
N CYS A 172 -3.13 -5.41 24.50
CA CYS A 172 -4.21 -4.84 23.69
C CYS A 172 -4.26 -5.46 22.28
N MET A 173 -3.10 -5.68 21.64
CA MET A 173 -3.03 -6.38 20.36
C MET A 173 -3.49 -7.84 20.47
N LYS A 174 -3.09 -8.55 21.54
CA LYS A 174 -3.57 -9.92 21.78
C LYS A 174 -5.09 -9.95 22.00
N GLN A 175 -5.63 -9.00 22.75
CA GLN A 175 -7.07 -8.88 22.98
C GLN A 175 -7.82 -8.61 21.67
N LEU A 176 -7.33 -7.71 20.83
CA LEU A 176 -7.90 -7.41 19.53
C LEU A 176 -7.91 -8.65 18.62
N LYS A 177 -6.80 -9.39 18.58
CA LYS A 177 -6.70 -10.66 17.84
C LYS A 177 -7.72 -11.69 18.37
N LYS A 178 -7.86 -11.85 19.69
CA LYS A 178 -8.88 -12.75 20.27
C LYS A 178 -10.30 -12.38 19.84
N ILE A 179 -10.63 -11.09 19.82
CA ILE A 179 -11.96 -10.60 19.41
C ILE A 179 -12.21 -10.86 17.91
N ILE A 180 -11.19 -10.73 17.06
CA ILE A 180 -11.31 -10.86 15.61
C ILE A 180 -11.35 -12.34 15.19
N PHE A 181 -10.56 -13.18 15.84
CA PHE A 181 -10.31 -14.56 15.40
C PHE A 181 -10.95 -15.63 16.30
N ASN A 182 -11.69 -15.26 17.36
CA ASN A 182 -12.30 -16.20 18.31
C ASN A 182 -11.31 -17.29 18.81
N TYR A 183 -10.05 -16.93 19.06
CA TYR A 183 -9.13 -17.87 19.71
C TYR A 183 -9.51 -18.02 21.19
N GLU A 184 -10.05 -19.20 21.53
CA GLU A 184 -10.16 -19.69 22.91
C GLU A 184 -8.77 -19.73 23.57
#